data_AF-A0A3B8WAI3-F1
#
_entry.id   AF-A0A3B8WAI3-F1
#
_cell.length_a   1.000
_cell.length_b   1.000
_cell.length_c   1.000
_cell.angle_alpha   90.00
_cell.angle_beta   90.00
_cell.angle_gamma   90.00
#
_symmetry.space_group_name_H-M   'P 1'
#
loop_
_entity.id
_entity.type
_entity.pdbx_description
1 polymer ?
#
loop_
_entity_poly.entity_id
_entity_poly.type
_entity_poly.pdbx_seq_one_letter_code
_entity_poly.pdbx_strand_id
1 'polypeptide(L)'
;SPSAFLDGMTGSRMPIAVAHGEGRVEFASGTSAKALSDNELVALRYVDNRGRETTRYPYNPNGSESGITGITTRDGRVTIMMPHP
;
A
#
# COMPACT_ATOMS: atom_id res chain seq x y z
N SER A 1 9.18 -3.83 3.59
CA SER A 1 9.65 -2.46 3.39
C SER A 1 10.45 -2.00 4.60
N PRO A 2 11.25 -0.92 4.52
CA PRO A 2 12.05 -0.44 5.65
C PRO A 2 11.26 0.44 6.65
N SER A 3 9.93 0.51 6.59
CA SER A 3 9.13 1.42 7.43
C SER A 3 9.37 1.16 8.92
N ALA A 4 9.94 2.13 9.64
CA ALA A 4 10.17 2.01 11.08
C ALA A 4 8.87 1.92 11.89
N PHE A 5 7.76 2.44 11.34
CA PHE A 5 6.45 2.47 12.00
C PHE A 5 5.68 1.15 11.90
N LEU A 6 6.11 0.24 11.01
CA LEU A 6 5.48 -1.07 10.78
C LEU A 6 6.42 -2.22 11.14
N ASP A 7 7.45 -1.94 11.94
CA ASP A 7 8.39 -2.96 12.40
C ASP A 7 7.67 -4.07 13.18
N GLY A 8 8.07 -5.32 12.94
CA GLY A 8 7.41 -6.50 13.51
C GLY A 8 6.01 -6.83 12.95
N MET A 9 5.41 -5.99 12.09
CA MET A 9 4.04 -6.21 11.58
C MET A 9 4.00 -6.90 10.21
N THR A 10 5.14 -7.13 9.56
CA THR A 10 5.21 -7.73 8.22
C THR A 10 4.46 -9.07 8.17
N GLY A 11 3.56 -9.22 7.19
CA GLY A 11 2.72 -10.41 7.02
C GLY A 11 1.39 -10.39 7.77
N SER A 12 1.18 -9.41 8.67
CA SER A 12 -0.10 -9.24 9.36
C SER A 12 -1.22 -8.87 8.37
N ARG A 13 -2.43 -9.35 8.63
CA ARG A 13 -3.63 -9.02 7.86
C ARG A 13 -4.78 -8.68 8.81
N MET A 14 -5.29 -7.46 8.71
CA MET A 14 -6.36 -6.94 9.54
C MET A 14 -7.19 -5.90 8.77
N PRO A 15 -8.46 -5.67 9.12
CA PRO A 15 -9.21 -4.55 8.58
C PRO A 15 -8.64 -3.21 9.09
N ILE A 16 -8.86 -2.15 8.33
CA ILE A 16 -8.50 -0.77 8.68
C ILE A 16 -9.54 0.19 8.12
N ALA A 17 -9.76 1.33 8.77
CA ALA A 17 -10.74 2.31 8.30
C ALA A 17 -10.27 2.99 7.01
N VAL A 18 -11.17 3.13 6.03
CA VAL A 18 -10.89 3.78 4.74
C VAL A 18 -11.95 4.83 4.47
N ALA A 19 -11.53 6.08 4.27
CA ALA A 19 -12.40 7.21 3.99
C ALA A 19 -11.68 8.26 3.13
N HIS A 20 -11.75 8.12 1.81
CA HIS A 20 -11.14 9.06 0.87
C HIS A 20 -11.87 9.05 -0.48
N GLY A 21 -11.86 10.18 -1.20
CA GLY A 21 -12.32 10.28 -2.59
C GLY A 21 -11.21 10.17 -3.64
N GLU A 22 -9.96 10.48 -3.25
CA GLU A 22 -8.82 10.66 -4.17
C GLU A 22 -7.62 9.79 -3.76
N GLY A 23 -7.87 8.58 -3.26
CA GLY A 23 -6.80 7.70 -2.73
C GLY A 23 -6.11 6.79 -3.75
N ARG A 24 -6.45 6.90 -5.03
CA ARG A 24 -5.88 6.05 -6.07
C ARG A 24 -4.42 6.44 -6.32
N VAL A 25 -3.51 5.48 -6.18
CA VAL A 25 -2.10 5.67 -6.57
C VAL A 25 -2.01 5.81 -8.08
N GLU A 26 -1.41 6.90 -8.53
CA GLU A 26 -1.14 7.19 -9.93
C GLU A 26 0.35 7.42 -10.14
N PHE A 27 0.88 6.86 -11.24
CA PHE A 27 2.30 6.91 -11.56
C PHE A 27 2.53 7.84 -12.76
N ALA A 28 3.51 8.74 -12.62
CA ALA A 28 4.03 9.49 -13.75
C ALA A 28 4.84 8.58 -14.68
N SER A 29 5.02 9.01 -15.93
CA SER A 29 5.84 8.30 -16.92
C SER A 29 7.24 7.98 -16.37
N GLY A 30 7.69 6.74 -16.56
CA GLY A 30 8.97 6.24 -16.04
C GLY A 30 8.96 5.75 -14.59
N THR A 31 7.83 5.88 -13.88
CA THR A 31 7.60 5.26 -12.56
C THR A 31 6.55 4.16 -12.66
N SER A 32 6.55 3.21 -11.72
CA SER A 32 5.57 2.12 -11.71
C SER A 32 5.43 1.48 -10.34
N ALA A 33 4.31 0.75 -10.15
CA ALA A 33 4.12 -0.12 -8.99
C ALA A 33 5.23 -1.18 -8.87
N LYS A 34 5.74 -1.67 -10.02
CA LYS A 34 6.88 -2.59 -10.07
C LYS A 34 8.15 -1.95 -9.52
N ALA A 35 8.48 -0.73 -9.93
CA ALA A 35 9.66 -0.03 -9.43
C ALA A 35 9.62 0.15 -7.90
N LEU A 36 8.46 0.51 -7.33
CA LEU A 36 8.29 0.58 -5.87
C LEU A 36 8.46 -0.78 -5.19
N SER A 37 7.92 -1.84 -5.81
CA SER A 37 8.00 -3.19 -5.27
C SER A 37 9.43 -3.74 -5.31
N ASP A 38 10.15 -3.54 -6.41
CA ASP A 38 11.55 -3.96 -6.58
C ASP A 38 12.50 -3.21 -5.62
N ASN A 39 12.15 -1.97 -5.22
CA ASN A 39 12.89 -1.20 -4.22
C ASN A 39 12.38 -1.43 -2.79
N GLU A 40 11.47 -2.37 -2.58
CA GLU A 40 10.87 -2.71 -1.27
C GLU A 40 10.22 -1.50 -0.56
N LEU A 41 9.71 -0.51 -1.31
CA LEU A 41 9.15 0.72 -0.74
C LEU A 41 7.64 0.63 -0.46
N VAL A 42 6.97 -0.45 -0.89
CA VAL A 42 5.55 -0.68 -0.60
C VAL A 42 5.40 -1.20 0.82
N ALA A 43 4.72 -0.42 1.66
CA ALA A 43 4.52 -0.72 3.08
C ALA A 43 3.17 -1.40 3.37
N LEU A 44 2.12 -1.08 2.62
CA LEU A 44 0.77 -1.61 2.82
C LEU A 44 0.10 -1.92 1.49
N ARG A 45 -0.66 -3.03 1.47
CA ARG A 45 -1.47 -3.45 0.31
C ARG A 45 -2.89 -3.82 0.73
N TYR A 46 -3.86 -3.45 -0.09
CA TYR A 46 -5.19 -4.04 -0.07
C TYR A 46 -5.16 -5.48 -0.59
N VAL A 47 -5.88 -6.35 0.09
CA VAL A 47 -6.02 -7.76 -0.27
C VAL A 47 -7.49 -8.16 -0.27
N ASP A 48 -7.85 -9.17 -1.05
CA ASP A 48 -9.16 -9.80 -0.96
C ASP A 48 -9.33 -10.59 0.35
N ASN A 49 -10.53 -11.09 0.61
CA ASN A 49 -10.81 -11.88 1.82
C ASN A 49 -10.04 -13.21 1.90
N ARG A 50 -9.34 -13.60 0.83
CA ARG A 50 -8.46 -14.78 0.78
C ARG A 50 -6.98 -14.39 0.99
N GLY A 51 -6.68 -13.11 1.20
CA GLY A 51 -5.33 -12.60 1.42
C GLY A 51 -4.53 -12.36 0.15
N ARG A 52 -5.18 -12.38 -1.03
CA ARG A 52 -4.48 -12.12 -2.29
C ARG A 52 -4.56 -10.64 -2.62
N GLU A 53 -3.42 -10.06 -3.03
CA GLU A 53 -3.38 -8.70 -3.56
C GLU A 53 -4.42 -8.52 -4.66
N THR A 54 -5.08 -7.36 -4.69
CA THR A 54 -6.19 -7.16 -5.62
C THR A 54 -6.36 -5.70 -6.03
N THR A 55 -6.87 -5.50 -7.24
CA THR A 55 -7.37 -4.23 -7.76
C THR A 55 -8.90 -4.20 -7.84
N ARG A 56 -9.56 -5.29 -7.40
CA ARG A 56 -11.01 -5.45 -7.52
C ARG A 56 -11.73 -4.68 -6.42
N TYR A 57 -12.64 -3.80 -6.83
CA TYR A 57 -13.59 -3.14 -5.92
C TYR A 57 -14.58 -4.16 -5.29
N PRO A 58 -14.95 -4.04 -4.00
CA PRO A 58 -14.52 -3.03 -3.03
C PRO A 58 -13.29 -3.43 -2.20
N TYR A 59 -12.71 -4.62 -2.40
CA TYR A 59 -11.56 -5.09 -1.61
C TYR A 59 -10.35 -4.15 -1.74
N ASN A 60 -10.16 -3.60 -2.94
CA ASN A 60 -9.36 -2.41 -3.17
C ASN A 60 -10.32 -1.25 -3.49
N PRO A 61 -10.53 -0.30 -2.55
CA PRO A 61 -11.59 0.70 -2.67
C PRO A 61 -11.29 1.81 -3.67
N ASN A 62 -10.03 1.99 -4.06
CA ASN A 62 -9.59 3.11 -4.91
C ASN A 62 -8.94 2.66 -6.24
N GLY A 63 -8.78 1.36 -6.47
CA GLY A 63 -8.24 0.81 -7.71
C GLY A 63 -6.74 0.97 -7.89
N SER A 64 -5.99 1.24 -6.80
CA SER A 64 -4.53 1.35 -6.86
C SER A 64 -3.89 0.05 -7.34
N GLU A 65 -2.94 0.15 -8.27
CA GLU A 65 -2.22 -0.99 -8.84
C GLU A 65 -1.55 -1.84 -7.74
N SER A 66 -1.61 -3.17 -7.89
CA SER A 66 -1.09 -4.15 -6.91
C SER A 66 -1.56 -3.91 -5.46
N GLY A 67 -2.72 -3.28 -5.28
CA GLY A 67 -3.27 -2.98 -3.95
C GLY A 67 -2.52 -1.91 -3.18
N ILE A 68 -1.53 -1.22 -3.75
CA ILE A 68 -0.65 -0.30 -3.01
C ILE A 68 -1.47 0.80 -2.34
N THR A 69 -1.30 0.97 -1.02
CA THR A 69 -2.00 2.03 -0.27
C THR A 69 -1.15 2.69 0.82
N GLY A 70 0.10 2.27 0.95
CA GLY A 70 1.08 2.91 1.81
C GLY A 70 2.51 2.63 1.32
N ILE A 71 3.36 3.65 1.40
CA ILE A 71 4.76 3.60 0.96
C ILE A 71 5.66 4.29 1.98
N THR A 72 6.95 3.98 1.92
CA THR A 72 7.95 4.52 2.83
C THR A 72 9.17 5.04 2.08
N THR A 73 9.97 5.90 2.72
CA THR A 73 11.31 6.27 2.24
C THR A 73 12.28 5.10 2.38
N ARG A 74 13.38 5.14 1.60
CA ARG A 74 14.44 4.11 1.60
C ARG A 74 15.08 3.89 2.97
N ASP A 75 15.17 4.93 3.78
CA ASP A 75 15.70 4.89 5.14
C ASP A 75 14.62 4.63 6.20
N GLY A 76 13.37 4.40 5.79
CA GLY A 76 12.29 3.98 6.69
C GLY A 76 11.70 5.04 7.61
N ARG A 77 12.29 6.25 7.65
CA ARG A 77 11.94 7.30 8.62
C ARG A 77 10.63 8.01 8.32
N VAL A 78 10.12 7.91 7.10
CA VAL A 78 8.85 8.53 6.69
C VAL A 78 7.99 7.48 5.99
N THR A 79 6.78 7.27 6.48
CA THR A 79 5.77 6.38 5.88
C THR A 79 4.48 7.15 5.71
N ILE A 80 3.90 7.06 4.51
CA ILE A 80 2.58 7.63 4.21
C ILE A 80 1.62 6.51 3.86
N MET A 81 0.35 6.69 4.23
CA MET A 81 -0.71 5.75 3.92
C MET A 81 -2.04 6.49 3.75
N MET A 82 -2.93 5.93 2.94
CA MET A 82 -4.30 6.44 2.75
C MET A 82 -5.35 5.94 3.77
N PRO A 83 -5.25 4.73 4.34
CA PRO A 83 -6.13 4.30 5.43
C PRO A 83 -5.87 5.09 6.71
N HIS A 84 -6.83 5.04 7.64
CA HIS A 84 -6.71 5.65 8.97
C HIS A 84 -6.49 4.53 10.00
N PRO A 85 -5.27 4.39 10.57
CA PRO A 85 -4.99 3.43 11.63
C PRO A 85 -5.68 3.79 12.96
#